data_AF-A0A1I5MY32-F1
#
_entry.id   AF-A0A1I5MY32-F1
#
_cell.length_a   1.000
_cell.length_b   1.000
_cell.length_c   1.000
_cell.angle_alpha   90.00
_cell.angle_beta   90.00
_cell.angle_gamma   90.00
#
_symmetry.space_group_name_H-M   'P 1'
#
loop_
_entity.id
_entity.type
_entity.pdbx_description
1 polymer ?
#
loop_
_entity_poly.entity_id
_entity_poly.type
_entity_poly.pdbx_seq_one_letter_code
_entity_poly.pdbx_strand_id
1 'polypeptide(L)'
;MTEKKCFILYFDAYPLLELLTPEQRGWLFSAVFGYAVRIAREPGLSQETFLQAFPQMDDDTRMACRFICNSIARDTEKWMLQRAARDRRRAGVEQPCRTSNQPGAENNGQPVWMRRYIQRWPSDDEKSH
;
A
#
# COMPACT_ATOMS: atom_id res chain seq x y z
N MET A 1 -12.36 16.00 -11.25
CA MET A 1 -12.39 15.15 -10.05
C MET A 1 -11.10 14.37 -9.99
N THR A 2 -10.29 14.49 -8.93
CA THR A 2 -9.03 13.76 -8.82
C THR A 2 -9.30 12.35 -8.30
N GLU A 3 -9.42 11.35 -9.18
CA GLU A 3 -9.45 9.95 -8.72
C GLU A 3 -8.16 9.60 -7.98
N LYS A 4 -8.24 8.77 -6.94
CA LYS A 4 -7.04 8.28 -6.24
C LYS A 4 -6.30 7.34 -7.21
N LYS A 5 -5.18 7.82 -7.78
CA LYS A 5 -4.42 7.11 -8.83
C LYS A 5 -3.36 6.13 -8.30
N CYS A 6 -3.15 6.10 -6.99
CA CYS A 6 -2.10 5.26 -6.39
C CYS A 6 -2.56 4.65 -5.07
N PHE A 7 -1.96 3.51 -4.77
CA PHE A 7 -1.90 2.92 -3.44
C PHE A 7 -0.43 2.78 -3.04
N ILE A 8 -0.18 2.65 -1.74
CA ILE A 8 1.16 2.53 -1.18
C ILE A 8 1.28 1.15 -0.55
N LEU A 9 2.38 0.46 -0.85
CA LEU A 9 2.81 -0.71 -0.11
C LEU A 9 3.93 -0.29 0.83
N TYR A 10 3.76 -0.61 2.10
CA TYR A 10 4.74 -0.32 3.13
C TYR A 10 5.77 -1.45 3.21
N PHE A 11 6.96 -1.13 3.68
CA PHE A 11 8.07 -2.09 3.77
C PHE A 11 7.83 -3.22 4.78
N ASP A 12 6.90 -3.03 5.71
CA ASP A 12 6.43 -4.06 6.63
C ASP A 12 5.75 -5.25 5.92
N ALA A 13 5.27 -5.05 4.69
CA ALA A 13 4.73 -6.12 3.86
C ALA A 13 5.83 -7.00 3.24
N TYR A 14 7.08 -6.52 3.15
CA TYR A 14 8.15 -7.25 2.45
C TYR A 14 8.43 -8.65 3.02
N PRO A 15 8.57 -8.85 4.35
CA PRO A 15 8.80 -10.19 4.90
C PRO A 15 7.69 -11.19 4.53
N LEU A 16 6.44 -10.73 4.40
CA LEU A 16 5.33 -11.57 3.98
C LEU A 16 5.44 -11.92 2.49
N LEU A 17 5.86 -10.96 1.65
CA LEU A 17 6.04 -11.17 0.20
C LEU A 17 7.27 -12.04 -0.13
N GLU A 18 8.32 -12.01 0.70
CA GLU A 18 9.52 -12.83 0.53
C GLU A 18 9.20 -14.32 0.67
N LEU A 19 8.26 -14.68 1.54
CA LEU A 19 7.84 -16.07 1.78
C LEU A 19 7.04 -16.67 0.61
N LEU A 20 6.46 -15.84 -0.24
CA LEU A 20 5.65 -16.28 -1.37
C LEU A 20 6.53 -16.69 -2.56
N THR A 21 6.08 -17.69 -3.32
CA THR A 21 6.73 -18.01 -4.61
C THR A 21 6.58 -16.84 -5.59
N PRO A 22 7.45 -16.72 -6.61
CA PRO A 22 7.31 -15.71 -7.65
C PRO A 22 5.91 -15.69 -8.29
N GLU A 23 5.31 -16.86 -8.52
CA GLU A 23 3.97 -17.02 -9.07
C GLU A 23 2.91 -16.46 -8.13
N GLN A 24 2.97 -16.81 -6.83
CA GLN A 24 2.04 -16.31 -5.82
C GLN A 24 2.14 -14.81 -5.62
N ARG A 25 3.36 -14.24 -5.67
CA ARG A 25 3.55 -12.80 -5.71
C ARG A 25 2.84 -12.16 -6.91
N GLY A 26 2.97 -12.76 -8.10
CA GLY A 26 2.29 -12.29 -9.32
C GLY A 26 0.77 -12.25 -9.16
N TRP A 27 0.19 -13.32 -8.61
CA TRP A 27 -1.24 -13.37 -8.31
C TRP A 27 -1.64 -12.30 -7.30
N LEU A 28 -0.88 -12.17 -6.20
CA LEU A 28 -1.12 -11.19 -5.15
C LEU A 28 -1.14 -9.77 -5.71
N PHE A 29 -0.13 -9.37 -6.49
CA PHE A 29 -0.09 -8.03 -7.06
C PHE A 29 -1.28 -7.78 -8.01
N SER A 30 -1.62 -8.76 -8.85
CA SER A 30 -2.77 -8.66 -9.76
C SER A 30 -4.08 -8.44 -8.99
N ALA A 31 -4.30 -9.18 -7.90
CA ALA A 31 -5.46 -9.03 -7.06
C ALA A 31 -5.47 -7.68 -6.31
N VAL A 32 -4.34 -7.26 -5.75
CA VAL A 32 -4.21 -5.99 -5.04
C VAL A 32 -4.51 -4.80 -5.94
N PHE A 33 -3.99 -4.78 -7.17
CA PHE A 33 -4.32 -3.75 -8.16
C PHE A 33 -5.81 -3.75 -8.48
N GLY A 34 -6.40 -4.92 -8.74
CA GLY A 34 -7.83 -5.04 -9.00
C GLY A 34 -8.69 -4.54 -7.83
N TYR A 35 -8.31 -4.87 -6.60
CA TYR A 35 -9.00 -4.44 -5.39
C TYR A 35 -8.92 -2.92 -5.22
N ALA A 36 -7.73 -2.32 -5.39
CA ALA A 36 -7.51 -0.89 -5.24
C ALA A 36 -8.37 -0.05 -6.19
N VAL A 37 -8.56 -0.51 -7.43
CA VAL A 37 -9.45 0.15 -8.40
C VAL A 37 -10.91 0.02 -7.97
N ARG A 38 -11.34 -1.15 -7.51
CA ARG A 38 -12.74 -1.42 -7.15
C ARG A 38 -13.16 -0.73 -5.85
N ILE A 39 -12.34 -0.76 -4.81
CA ILE A 39 -12.66 -0.14 -3.51
C ILE A 39 -12.82 1.38 -3.62
N ALA A 40 -12.18 2.02 -4.61
CA ALA A 40 -12.36 3.44 -4.90
C ALA A 40 -13.74 3.75 -5.52
N ARG A 41 -14.36 2.78 -6.20
CA ARG A 41 -15.69 2.89 -6.85
C ARG A 41 -16.81 2.39 -5.95
N GLU A 42 -16.56 1.33 -5.20
CA GLU A 42 -17.52 0.62 -4.35
C GLU A 42 -16.99 0.56 -2.90
N PRO A 43 -17.19 1.63 -2.11
CA PRO A 43 -16.87 1.62 -0.69
C PRO A 43 -17.70 0.53 0.01
N GLY A 44 -17.05 -0.40 0.70
CA GLY A 44 -17.71 -1.55 1.35
C GLY A 44 -17.57 -2.89 0.62
N LEU A 45 -16.79 -2.95 -0.48
CA LEU A 45 -16.45 -4.21 -1.13
C LEU A 45 -15.84 -5.22 -0.12
N SER A 46 -16.51 -6.36 0.04
CA SER A 46 -16.02 -7.46 0.87
C SER A 46 -14.73 -8.04 0.27
N GLN A 47 -13.67 -8.05 1.07
CA GLN A 47 -12.39 -8.66 0.70
C GLN A 47 -12.53 -10.16 0.44
N GLU A 48 -13.38 -10.85 1.21
CA GLU A 48 -13.56 -12.30 1.05
C GLU A 48 -14.23 -12.63 -0.28
N THR A 49 -15.30 -11.91 -0.62
CA THR A 49 -15.98 -12.06 -1.91
C THR A 49 -15.05 -11.71 -3.08
N PHE A 50 -14.20 -10.71 -2.91
CA PHE A 50 -13.20 -10.37 -3.93
C PHE A 50 -12.15 -11.48 -4.12
N LEU A 51 -11.66 -12.07 -3.02
CA LEU A 51 -10.64 -13.13 -3.06
C LEU A 51 -11.16 -14.47 -3.59
N GLN A 52 -12.48 -14.70 -3.60
CA GLN A 52 -13.09 -15.87 -4.25
C GLN A 52 -12.80 -15.91 -5.76
N ALA A 53 -12.55 -14.75 -6.40
CA ALA A 53 -12.19 -14.67 -7.81
C ALA A 53 -10.77 -15.16 -8.13
N PHE A 54 -9.95 -15.47 -7.11
CA PHE A 54 -8.56 -15.91 -7.26
C PHE A 54 -8.37 -17.29 -6.64
N PRO A 55 -8.95 -18.37 -7.18
CA PRO A 55 -8.79 -19.73 -6.64
C PRO A 55 -7.33 -20.23 -6.64
N GLN A 56 -6.46 -19.66 -7.48
CA GLN A 56 -5.05 -20.04 -7.63
C GLN A 56 -4.17 -19.59 -6.45
N MET A 57 -4.67 -18.68 -5.61
CA MET A 57 -3.97 -18.26 -4.40
C MET A 57 -4.06 -19.33 -3.33
N ASP A 58 -2.90 -19.68 -2.76
CA ASP A 58 -2.83 -20.45 -1.53
C ASP A 58 -3.27 -19.62 -0.31
N ASP A 59 -3.40 -20.27 0.84
CA ASP A 59 -3.91 -19.64 2.05
C ASP A 59 -2.98 -18.54 2.57
N ASP A 60 -1.67 -18.71 2.46
CA ASP A 60 -0.67 -17.71 2.86
C ASP A 60 -0.77 -16.45 1.99
N THR A 61 -0.91 -16.64 0.68
CA THR A 61 -1.10 -15.56 -0.30
C THR A 61 -2.42 -14.84 -0.07
N ARG A 62 -3.50 -15.58 0.24
CA ARG A 62 -4.79 -14.98 0.61
C ARG A 62 -4.67 -14.16 1.88
N MET A 63 -3.96 -14.63 2.89
CA MET A 63 -3.74 -13.91 4.14
C MET A 63 -2.94 -12.62 3.89
N ALA A 64 -1.83 -12.70 3.17
CA ALA A 64 -1.03 -11.54 2.78
C ALA A 64 -1.85 -10.53 1.95
N CYS A 65 -2.67 -11.02 1.03
CA CYS A 65 -3.57 -10.18 0.24
C CYS A 65 -4.60 -9.46 1.11
N ARG A 66 -5.23 -10.14 2.09
CA ARG A 66 -6.15 -9.49 3.05
C ARG A 66 -5.46 -8.37 3.83
N PHE A 67 -4.25 -8.62 4.31
CA PHE A 67 -3.47 -7.62 5.05
C PHE A 67 -3.23 -6.35 4.22
N ILE A 68 -2.78 -6.52 2.97
CA ILE A 68 -2.53 -5.42 2.04
C ILE A 68 -3.83 -4.73 1.61
N CYS A 69 -4.89 -5.49 1.29
CA CYS A 69 -6.19 -4.92 0.93
C CYS A 69 -6.80 -4.09 2.07
N ASN A 70 -6.61 -4.52 3.33
CA ASN A 70 -7.05 -3.77 4.50
C ASN A 70 -6.31 -2.43 4.66
N SER A 71 -4.98 -2.38 4.44
CA SER A 71 -4.25 -1.12 4.47
C SER A 71 -4.72 -0.15 3.37
N ILE A 72 -4.95 -0.68 2.16
CA ILE A 72 -5.50 0.09 1.02
C ILE A 72 -6.90 0.60 1.31
N ALA A 73 -7.78 -0.21 1.89
CA ALA A 73 -9.14 0.19 2.25
C ALA A 73 -9.12 1.35 3.25
N ARG A 74 -8.33 1.24 4.33
CA ARG A 74 -8.15 2.29 5.34
C ARG A 74 -7.61 3.58 4.74
N ASP A 75 -6.57 3.49 3.91
CA ASP A 75 -5.98 4.65 3.24
C ASP A 75 -6.95 5.30 2.24
N THR A 76 -7.86 4.52 1.66
CA THR A 76 -8.87 5.02 0.71
C THR A 76 -10.00 5.71 1.45
N GLU A 77 -10.51 5.13 2.52
CA GLU A 77 -11.49 5.75 3.40
C GLU A 77 -10.96 7.07 3.99
N LYS A 78 -9.74 7.06 4.54
CA LYS A 78 -9.08 8.27 5.06
C LYS A 78 -8.97 9.35 3.99
N TRP A 79 -8.61 8.98 2.75
CA TRP A 79 -8.54 9.91 1.63
C TRP A 79 -9.91 10.51 1.29
N MET A 80 -10.98 9.69 1.26
CA MET A 80 -12.35 10.15 1.02
C MET A 80 -12.82 11.12 2.10
N LEU A 81 -12.61 10.81 3.39
CA LEU A 81 -12.96 11.67 4.51
C LEU A 81 -12.23 13.02 4.45
N GLN A 82 -10.92 13.00 4.18
CA GLN A 82 -10.15 14.23 4.02
C GLN A 82 -10.62 15.05 2.82
N ARG A 83 -11.01 14.40 1.72
CA ARG A 83 -11.55 15.08 0.55
C ARG A 83 -12.89 15.75 0.87
N ALA A 84 -13.83 15.04 1.50
CA ALA A 84 -15.09 15.62 1.94
C ALA A 84 -14.87 16.83 2.88
N ALA A 85 -13.91 16.73 3.80
CA ALA A 85 -13.53 17.84 4.68
C ALA A 85 -12.86 19.02 3.94
N ARG A 86 -12.17 18.78 2.81
CA ARG A 86 -11.61 19.84 1.96
C ARG A 86 -12.71 20.50 1.11
N ASP A 87 -13.65 19.71 0.59
CA ASP A 87 -14.76 20.22 -0.21
C ASP A 87 -15.70 21.08 0.66
N ARG A 88 -15.98 20.67 1.91
CA ARG A 88 -16.68 21.50 2.90
C ARG A 88 -15.94 22.82 3.20
N ARG A 89 -14.62 22.78 3.33
CA ARG A 89 -13.76 23.97 3.52
C ARG A 89 -13.60 24.84 2.27
N ARG A 90 -13.93 24.34 1.09
CA ARG A 90 -13.99 25.14 -0.15
C ARG A 90 -15.36 25.78 -0.34
N ALA A 91 -16.42 25.11 0.15
CA ALA A 91 -17.79 25.63 0.14
C ALA A 91 -18.04 26.71 1.21
N GLY A 92 -17.24 26.76 2.29
CA GLY A 92 -17.18 27.88 3.24
C GLY A 92 -15.78 28.49 3.22
N VAL A 93 -15.64 29.71 2.73
CA VAL A 93 -14.36 30.42 2.47
C VAL A 93 -13.54 30.65 3.77
N GLU A 94 -12.28 30.19 3.76
CA GLU A 94 -11.09 30.56 4.59
C GLU A 94 -11.15 30.44 6.14
N GLN A 95 -10.16 30.00 6.93
CA GLN A 95 -8.84 29.35 6.84
C GLN A 95 -8.50 28.89 8.29
N PRO A 96 -7.63 27.89 8.52
CA PRO A 96 -6.59 28.19 9.50
C PRO A 96 -5.19 27.74 9.07
N CYS A 97 -4.23 28.50 9.58
CA CYS A 97 -2.78 28.37 9.42
C CYS A 97 -2.29 26.92 9.57
N ARG A 98 -1.45 26.51 8.63
CA ARG A 98 -0.61 25.32 8.77
C ARG A 98 0.51 25.62 9.75
N THR A 99 0.46 25.03 10.94
CA THR A 99 1.66 24.86 11.76
C THR A 99 2.39 23.61 11.26
N SER A 100 3.47 23.83 10.51
CA SER A 100 4.45 22.79 10.18
C SER A 100 5.27 22.48 11.42
N ASN A 101 5.00 21.35 12.08
CA ASN A 101 5.95 20.71 12.97
C ASN A 101 6.45 19.43 12.27
N GLN A 102 7.62 19.51 11.65
CA GLN A 102 8.46 18.33 11.41
C GLN A 102 9.48 18.27 12.54
N PRO A 103 9.60 17.15 13.28
CA PRO A 103 10.84 16.86 13.98
C PRO A 103 11.83 16.27 12.97
N GLY A 104 13.01 16.87 12.90
CA GLY A 104 14.10 16.43 12.06
C GLY A 104 14.84 15.22 12.62
N ALA A 105 15.52 14.52 11.70
CA ALA A 105 16.79 13.81 11.84
C ALA A 105 16.98 12.94 10.59
N GLU A 106 18.13 12.75 9.94
CA GLU A 106 19.49 13.24 10.10
C GLU A 106 20.29 12.74 8.87
N ASN A 107 21.45 13.35 8.63
CA ASN A 107 22.41 13.10 7.55
C ASN A 107 22.83 11.62 7.36
N ASN A 108 22.61 11.11 6.14
CA ASN A 108 23.39 10.12 5.36
C ASN A 108 22.46 9.17 4.59
N GLY A 109 21.74 9.70 3.58
CA GLY A 109 21.27 9.01 2.37
C GLY A 109 20.35 7.77 2.47
N GLN A 110 20.29 7.06 3.58
CA GLN A 110 19.51 5.84 3.75
C GLN A 110 19.01 5.69 5.18
N PRO A 111 17.69 5.51 5.39
CA PRO A 111 17.12 5.26 6.70
C PRO A 111 17.71 4.02 7.36
N VAL A 112 18.09 4.09 8.64
CA VAL A 112 18.72 2.99 9.39
C VAL A 112 17.88 1.70 9.37
N TRP A 113 16.54 1.83 9.29
CA TRP A 113 15.63 0.69 9.19
C TRP A 113 15.74 -0.05 7.83
N MET A 114 16.29 0.56 6.78
CA MET A 114 16.53 -0.08 5.48
C MET A 114 17.77 -1.00 5.47
N ARG A 115 18.71 -0.88 6.42
CA ARG A 115 19.96 -1.65 6.41
C ARG A 115 19.74 -3.16 6.45
N ARG A 116 18.70 -3.63 7.14
CA ARG A 116 18.33 -5.05 7.22
C ARG A 116 17.91 -5.64 5.87
N TYR A 117 17.28 -4.82 5.02
CA TYR A 117 16.78 -5.25 3.72
C TYR A 117 17.87 -5.19 2.64
N ILE A 118 18.74 -4.17 2.68
CA ILE A 118 19.85 -4.01 1.74
C ILE A 118 20.90 -5.11 1.91
N GLN A 119 21.20 -5.51 3.16
CA GLN A 119 22.19 -6.56 3.44
C GLN A 119 21.73 -7.97 3.04
N ARG A 120 20.43 -8.17 2.79
CA ARG A 120 19.83 -9.45 2.39
C ARG A 120 19.76 -9.62 0.87
N TRP A 121 19.91 -8.54 0.10
CA TRP A 121 19.86 -8.56 -1.35
C TRP A 121 21.21 -9.10 -1.89
N PRO A 122 21.22 -10.17 -2.70
CA PRO A 122 22.45 -10.56 -3.38
C PRO A 122 22.78 -9.45 -4.38
N SER A 123 23.90 -8.77 -4.17
CA SER A 123 24.45 -7.87 -5.19
C SER A 123 24.68 -8.67 -6.47
N ASP A 124 24.25 -8.12 -7.60
CA ASP A 124 24.40 -8.74 -8.94
C ASP A 124 25.88 -8.92 -9.39
N ASP A 125 26.86 -8.71 -8.50
CA ASP A 125 28.29 -8.84 -8.77
C ASP A 125 28.80 -10.31 -8.79
N GLU A 126 27.95 -11.31 -8.52
CA GLU A 126 28.32 -12.73 -8.56
C GLU A 126 27.90 -13.46 -9.86
N LYS A 127 27.84 -12.74 -10.99
CA LYS A 127 27.67 -13.33 -12.34
C LYS A 127 28.77 -12.94 -13.33
N SER A 128 30.01 -12.95 -12.89
CA SER A 128 31.15 -13.04 -13.80
C SER A 128 32.30 -13.79 -13.14
N HIS A 129 32.31 -15.12 -13.29
CA HIS A 129 33.48 -15.89 -13.71
C HIS A 129 33.11 -17.32 -14.06
#